data_AF-A0A2S7UUP0-F1
#
_entry.id   AF-A0A2S7UUP0-F1
#
_cell.length_a   1.000
_cell.length_b   1.000
_cell.length_c   1.000
_cell.angle_alpha   90.00
_cell.angle_beta   90.00
_cell.angle_gamma   90.00
#
_symmetry.space_group_name_H-M   'P 1'
#
loop_
_entity.id
_entity.type
_entity.pdbx_description
1 polymer ?
#
loop_
_entity_poly.entity_id
_entity_poly.type
_entity_poly.pdbx_seq_one_letter_code
_entity_poly.pdbx_strand_id
1 'polypeptide(L)'
;MNLNGARFNLMHTVRNTMINKIKALDMNLSPMHLKSLKIISTIDDCTGQKLAGFMGRDKGLNQRIISQNFLIKKDNEKDKRSE
;
A
#
# COMPACT_ATOMS: atom_id res chain seq x y z
N MET A 1 -15.25 19.82 -23.92
CA MET A 1 -14.33 19.06 -23.04
C MET A 1 -14.52 17.58 -23.34
N ASN A 2 -13.48 16.85 -23.73
CA ASN A 2 -13.57 15.40 -23.98
C ASN A 2 -13.80 14.66 -22.64
N LEU A 3 -14.73 13.69 -22.61
CA LEU A 3 -15.03 12.84 -21.45
C LEU A 3 -13.77 12.20 -20.83
N ASN A 4 -12.83 11.72 -21.66
CA ASN A 4 -11.56 11.17 -21.21
C ASN A 4 -10.70 12.22 -20.48
N GLY A 5 -10.70 13.46 -20.96
CA GLY A 5 -10.00 14.57 -20.31
C GLY A 5 -10.64 14.95 -18.97
N ALA A 6 -11.97 15.02 -18.92
CA ALA A 6 -12.71 15.27 -17.67
C ALA A 6 -12.47 14.15 -16.63
N ARG A 7 -12.50 12.88 -17.06
CA ARG A 7 -12.20 11.72 -16.20
C ARG A 7 -10.77 11.76 -15.69
N PHE A 8 -9.80 12.04 -16.56
CA PHE A 8 -8.40 12.15 -16.17
C PHE A 8 -8.21 13.25 -15.12
N ASN A 9 -8.76 14.43 -15.36
CA ASN A 9 -8.68 15.57 -14.45
C ASN A 9 -9.32 15.26 -13.10
N LEU A 10 -10.51 14.64 -13.08
CA LEU A 10 -11.17 14.26 -11.84
C LEU A 10 -10.32 13.26 -11.04
N MET A 11 -9.83 12.19 -11.68
CA MET A 11 -9.00 11.20 -11.01
C MET A 11 -7.70 11.80 -10.49
N HIS A 12 -7.09 12.72 -11.24
CA HIS A 12 -5.89 13.44 -10.86
C HIS A 12 -6.13 14.34 -9.64
N THR A 13 -7.20 15.15 -9.66
CA THR A 13 -7.57 16.03 -8.55
C THR A 13 -7.89 15.25 -7.29
N VAL A 14 -8.68 14.17 -7.40
CA VAL A 14 -9.03 13.31 -6.26
C VAL A 14 -7.78 12.67 -5.66
N ARG A 15 -6.91 12.08 -6.51
CA ARG A 15 -5.64 11.48 -6.07
C ARG A 15 -4.79 12.51 -5.33
N ASN A 16 -4.53 13.67 -5.92
CA ASN A 16 -3.63 14.65 -5.33
C ASN A 16 -4.19 15.26 -4.04
N THR A 17 -5.49 15.48 -3.98
CA THR A 17 -6.16 15.96 -2.77
C THR A 17 -5.97 14.97 -1.62
N MET A 18 -6.15 13.68 -1.88
CA MET A 18 -5.89 12.64 -0.87
C MET A 18 -4.42 12.64 -0.45
N ILE A 19 -3.48 12.66 -1.40
CA ILE A 19 -2.04 12.68 -1.10
C ILE A 19 -1.68 13.87 -0.19
N ASN A 20 -2.21 15.06 -0.48
CA ASN A 20 -1.94 16.25 0.31
C ASN A 20 -2.53 16.13 1.73
N LYS A 21 -3.74 15.58 1.88
CA LYS A 21 -4.32 15.30 3.19
C LYS A 21 -3.50 14.29 3.98
N ILE A 22 -3.02 13.23 3.34
CA ILE A 22 -2.15 12.22 3.96
C ILE A 22 -0.84 12.84 4.44
N LYS A 23 -0.19 13.66 3.61
CA LYS A 23 1.03 14.38 4.01
C LYS A 23 0.80 15.29 5.20
N ALA A 24 -0.39 15.89 5.31
CA ALA A 24 -0.76 16.73 6.44
C ALA A 24 -0.99 15.96 7.75
N LEU A 25 -1.11 14.63 7.72
CA LEU A 25 -1.20 13.79 8.93
C LEU A 25 0.17 13.59 9.60
N ASP A 26 1.26 14.14 9.04
CA ASP A 26 2.65 13.95 9.48
C ASP A 26 3.08 12.47 9.60
N MET A 27 2.33 11.59 8.94
CA MET A 27 2.70 10.20 8.79
C MET A 27 3.66 10.15 7.60
N ASN A 28 4.88 9.64 7.80
CA ASN A 28 5.88 9.44 6.75
C ASN A 28 5.48 8.27 5.79
N LEU A 29 4.23 8.29 5.32
CA LEU A 29 3.59 7.27 4.50
C LEU A 29 3.38 7.79 3.08
N SER A 30 3.98 7.09 2.12
CA SER A 30 3.70 7.35 0.71
C SER A 30 2.33 6.77 0.31
N PRO A 31 1.75 7.20 -0.83
CA PRO A 31 0.53 6.58 -1.35
C PRO A 31 0.66 5.07 -1.58
N MET A 32 1.89 4.61 -1.84
CA MET A 32 2.19 3.20 -2.00
C MET A 32 2.11 2.46 -0.68
N HIS A 33 2.61 3.04 0.42
CA HIS A 33 2.49 2.45 1.76
C HIS A 33 1.03 2.30 2.18
N LEU A 34 0.20 3.32 1.94
CA LEU A 34 -1.24 3.25 2.24
C LEU A 34 -1.97 2.19 1.40
N LYS A 35 -1.61 2.07 0.11
CA LYS A 35 -2.15 1.00 -0.73
C LYS A 35 -1.76 -0.38 -0.18
N SER A 36 -0.52 -0.56 0.25
CA SER A 36 -0.06 -1.81 0.87
C SER A 36 -0.83 -2.12 2.15
N LEU A 37 -0.95 -1.15 3.07
CA LEU A 37 -1.70 -1.31 4.32
C LEU A 37 -3.15 -1.71 4.05
N LYS A 38 -3.79 -1.06 3.06
CA LYS A 38 -5.16 -1.41 2.65
C LYS A 38 -5.26 -2.86 2.15
N ILE A 39 -4.29 -3.32 1.35
CA ILE A 39 -4.28 -4.70 0.83
C ILE A 39 -4.05 -5.70 1.97
N ILE A 40 -3.08 -5.45 2.85
CA ILE A 40 -2.78 -6.31 4.00
C ILE A 40 -4.02 -6.46 4.89
N SER A 41 -4.76 -5.38 5.14
CA SER A 41 -5.99 -5.40 5.93
C SER A 41 -7.14 -6.22 5.32
N THR A 42 -7.00 -6.66 4.06
CA THR A 42 -8.04 -7.40 3.33
C THR A 42 -7.65 -8.83 3.00
N ILE A 43 -6.41 -9.24 3.28
CA ILE A 43 -5.89 -10.56 2.96
C ILE A 43 -5.53 -11.26 4.27
N ASP A 44 -6.25 -12.33 4.59
CA ASP A 44 -5.88 -13.21 5.70
C ASP A 44 -4.52 -13.86 5.45
N ASP A 45 -3.70 -13.92 6.50
CA ASP A 45 -2.32 -14.41 6.49
C ASP A 45 -1.54 -13.85 5.29
N CYS A 46 -1.52 -12.52 5.17
CA CYS A 46 -0.85 -11.82 4.08
C CYS A 46 0.67 -12.01 4.17
N THR A 47 1.23 -12.84 3.30
CA THR A 47 2.69 -12.98 3.15
C THR A 47 3.23 -11.88 2.24
N GLY A 48 4.54 -11.59 2.33
CA GLY A 48 5.18 -10.62 1.44
C GLY A 48 5.00 -10.96 -0.04
N GLN A 49 4.86 -12.25 -0.37
CA GLN A 49 4.61 -12.72 -1.74
C GLN A 49 3.17 -12.47 -2.21
N LYS A 50 2.16 -12.71 -1.36
CA LYS A 50 0.76 -12.38 -1.69
C LYS A 50 0.64 -10.88 -1.97
N LEU A 51 1.23 -10.06 -1.10
CA LEU A 51 1.21 -8.61 -1.24
C LEU A 51 1.90 -8.14 -2.54
N ALA A 52 3.10 -8.66 -2.83
CA ALA A 52 3.82 -8.38 -4.07
C ALA A 52 2.97 -8.71 -5.32
N GLY A 53 2.33 -9.88 -5.32
CA GLY A 53 1.41 -10.30 -6.38
C GLY A 53 0.23 -9.33 -6.58
N PHE A 54 -0.45 -8.95 -5.50
CA PHE A 54 -1.55 -7.98 -5.55
C PHE A 54 -1.11 -6.58 -6.00
N MET A 55 0.11 -6.18 -5.65
CA MET A 55 0.64 -4.87 -6.03
C MET A 55 1.20 -4.83 -7.45
N GLY A 56 1.47 -5.99 -8.06
CA GLY A 56 2.20 -6.09 -9.33
C GLY A 56 3.62 -5.52 -9.21
N ARG A 57 4.27 -5.69 -8.06
CA ARG A 57 5.59 -5.13 -7.72
C ARG A 57 6.42 -6.12 -6.91
N ASP A 58 7.72 -5.90 -6.84
CA ASP A 58 8.64 -6.71 -6.01
C ASP A 58 8.42 -6.49 -4.49
N LYS A 59 8.87 -7.46 -3.67
CA LYS A 59 8.65 -7.55 -2.21
C LYS A 59 9.28 -6.40 -1.40
N GLY A 60 10.22 -5.64 -1.96
CA GLY A 60 11.01 -4.63 -1.24
C GLY A 60 10.23 -3.50 -0.54
N LEU A 61 8.97 -3.26 -0.92
CA LEU A 61 8.14 -2.21 -0.29
C LEU A 61 7.79 -2.50 1.18
N ASN A 62 7.68 -3.77 1.55
CA ASN A 62 7.12 -4.20 2.83
C ASN A 62 8.05 -3.84 4.00
N GLN A 63 9.37 -3.88 3.75
CA GLN A 63 10.38 -3.61 4.78
C GLN A 63 10.24 -2.21 5.38
N ARG A 64 9.95 -1.21 4.54
CA ARG A 64 9.85 0.20 4.98
C ARG A 64 8.62 0.47 5.85
N ILE A 65 7.51 -0.26 5.64
CA ILE A 65 6.28 -0.11 6.41
C ILE A 65 6.42 -0.76 7.80
N ILE A 66 7.11 -1.90 7.87
CA ILE A 66 7.44 -2.58 9.13
C ILE A 66 8.33 -1.67 10.00
N SER A 67 9.35 -1.04 9.40
CA SER A 67 10.24 -0.11 10.12
C SER A 67 9.51 1.12 10.72
N GLN A 68 8.28 1.40 10.29
CA GLN A 68 7.46 2.49 10.79
C GLN A 68 6.42 2.03 11.84
N ASN A 69 6.53 0.80 12.37
CA ASN A 69 5.64 0.22 13.37
C ASN A 69 4.16 0.12 12.96
N PHE A 70 3.84 0.22 11.66
CA PHE A 70 2.46 0.02 11.18
C PHE A 70 2.09 -1.46 11.00
N LEU A 71 3.07 -2.36 11.06
CA LEU A 71 2.92 -3.80 10.82
C LEU A 71 3.83 -4.60 11.74
N ILE A 72 3.39 -5.80 12.10
CA ILE A 72 4.19 -6.80 12.81
C ILE A 72 4.31 -8.01 11.90
N LYS A 73 5.53 -8.50 11.67
CA LYS A 73 5.76 -9.79 11.03
C LYS A 73 5.47 -10.90 12.04
N LYS A 74 4.72 -11.91 11.60
CA LYS A 74 4.46 -13.13 12.38
C LYS A 74 4.99 -14.32 11.59
N ASP A 75 5.69 -15.21 12.28
CA ASP A 75 6.13 -16.47 11.66
C ASP A 75 4.92 -17.29 11.23
N ASN A 76 5.01 -17.87 10.04
CA ASN A 76 4.02 -18.81 9.55
C ASN A 76 4.39 -20.23 9.99
N GLU A 77 3.59 -20.80 10.90
CA GLU A 77 3.80 -22.15 11.45
C GLU A 77 3.79 -23.24 10.36
N LYS A 78 3.08 -23.03 9.25
CA LYS A 78 2.96 -23.99 8.15
C LYS A 78 4.08 -23.87 7.11
N ASP A 79 4.76 -22.73 7.06
CA ASP A 79 5.87 -22.48 6.12
C ASP A 79 6.87 -21.49 6.72
N LYS A 80 7.95 -22.03 7.29
CA LYS A 80 9.03 -21.25 7.91
C LYS A 80 9.85 -20.42 6.90
N ARG A 81 9.60 -20.55 5.59
CA ARG A 81 10.22 -19.72 4.53
C ARG A 81 9.35 -18.53 4.13
N SER A 82 8.10 -18.48 4.58
CA SER A 82 7.19 -17.37 4.31
C SER A 82 7.41 -16.25 5.33
N GLU A 83 7.90 -15.10 4.85
CA GLU A 83 8.02 -13.83 5.59
C GLU A 83 7.12 -12.71 5.06
#